data_AF-A0A2D9Y8A1-F1
#
_entry.id   AF-A0A2D9Y8A1-F1
#
_cell.length_a   1.000
_cell.length_b   1.000
_cell.length_c   1.000
_cell.angle_alpha   90.00
_cell.angle_beta   90.00
_cell.angle_gamma   90.00
#
_symmetry.space_group_name_H-M   'P 1'
#
loop_
_entity.id
_entity.type
_entity.pdbx_description
1 polymer ?
#
loop_
_entity_poly.entity_id
_entity_poly.type
_entity_poly.pdbx_seq_one_letter_code
_entity_poly.pdbx_strand_id
1 'polypeptide(L)' 'MTMPLLEVKDLDVSFGAGDSQISAVKGASFSINSGETVALVGESGSG' A
#
# COMPACT_ATOMS: atom_id res chain seq x y z
N MET A 1 -11.13 18.00 11.77
CA MET A 1 -10.42 16.82 11.28
C MET A 1 -9.09 17.30 10.73
N THR A 2 -7.99 16.97 11.38
CA THR A 2 -6.63 17.30 10.88
C THR A 2 -6.37 16.54 9.59
N MET A 3 -5.63 17.13 8.64
CA MET A 3 -5.18 16.40 7.46
C MET A 3 -4.25 15.25 7.89
N PRO A 4 -4.37 14.06 7.28
CA PRO A 4 -3.46 12.96 7.58
C PRO A 4 -2.03 13.36 7.21
N LEU A 5 -1.06 12.82 7.96
CA LEU A 5 0.37 13.02 7.67
C LEU A 5 0.78 12.28 6.39
N LEU A 6 0.20 11.11 6.18
CA LEU A 6 0.37 10.29 4.99
C LEU A 6 -0.98 9.80 4.51
N GLU A 7 -1.23 9.92 3.21
CA GLU A 7 -2.42 9.41 2.54
C GLU A 7 -1.99 8.64 1.30
N VAL A 8 -2.41 7.37 1.22
CA VAL A 8 -2.23 6.50 0.07
C VAL A 8 -3.62 6.19 -0.47
N LYS A 9 -3.80 6.40 -1.78
CA LYS A 9 -5.05 6.15 -2.49
C LYS A 9 -4.76 5.29 -3.71
N ASP A 10 -5.51 4.20 -3.81
CA ASP A 10 -5.54 3.28 -4.95
C ASP A 10 -4.15 2.89 -5.45
N LEU A 11 -3.26 2.53 -4.51
CA LEU A 11 -1.89 2.15 -4.83
C LEU A 11 -1.89 0.78 -5.53
N ASP A 12 -1.45 0.79 -6.79
CA ASP A 12 -1.14 -0.40 -7.57
C ASP A 12 0.35 -0.48 -7.83
N VAL A 13 0.95 -1.63 -7.52
CA VAL A 13 2.37 -1.91 -7.77
C VAL A 13 2.47 -3.20 -8.57
N SER A 14 3.13 -3.12 -9.73
CA SER A 14 3.38 -4.27 -10.59
C SER A 14 4.85 -4.38 -10.95
N PHE A 15 5.36 -5.60 -10.99
CA PHE A 15 6.72 -5.94 -11.43
C PHE A 15 6.67 -6.82 -12.69
N GLY A 16 7.67 -6.72 -13.55
CA GLY A 16 7.71 -7.46 -14.82
C GLY A 16 6.89 -6.80 -15.93
N ALA A 17 6.69 -7.54 -17.04
CA ALA A 17 5.98 -7.03 -18.22
C ALA A 17 5.27 -8.16 -18.98
N GLY A 18 4.18 -7.82 -19.68
CA GLY A 18 3.40 -8.76 -20.48
C GLY A 18 2.88 -9.92 -19.62
N ASP A 19 2.98 -11.15 -20.13
CA ASP A 19 2.51 -12.36 -19.44
C ASP A 19 3.29 -12.68 -18.15
N SER A 20 4.45 -12.06 -17.94
CA SER A 20 5.27 -12.22 -16.72
C SER A 20 4.97 -11.18 -15.63
N GLN A 21 4.01 -10.28 -15.87
CA GLN A 21 3.71 -9.22 -14.91
C GLN A 21 3.05 -9.78 -13.65
N ILE A 22 3.55 -9.36 -12.49
CA ILE A 22 3.02 -9.71 -11.18
C ILE A 22 2.55 -8.44 -10.51
N SER A 23 1.27 -8.42 -10.10
CA SER A 23 0.72 -7.35 -9.27
C SER A 23 0.97 -7.68 -7.80
N ALA A 24 1.87 -6.90 -7.18
CA ALA A 24 2.29 -7.04 -5.80
C ALA A 24 1.31 -6.33 -4.86
N VAL A 25 0.98 -5.06 -5.16
CA VAL A 25 -0.06 -4.30 -4.46
C VAL A 25 -1.22 -4.05 -5.42
N LYS A 26 -2.45 -4.24 -4.92
CA LYS A 26 -3.71 -4.13 -5.68
C LYS A 26 -4.63 -3.10 -5.03
N GLY A 27 -4.67 -1.88 -5.56
CA GLY A 27 -5.57 -0.80 -5.12
C GLY A 27 -5.55 -0.52 -3.61
N ALA A 28 -4.37 -0.51 -2.97
CA ALA A 28 -4.29 -0.29 -1.54
C ALA A 28 -4.55 1.19 -1.18
N SER A 29 -5.45 1.42 -0.22
CA SER A 29 -5.82 2.76 0.26
C SER A 29 -5.77 2.82 1.79
N PHE A 30 -4.98 3.73 2.34
CA PHE A 30 -4.87 3.95 3.79
C PHE A 30 -4.33 5.34 4.12
N SER A 31 -4.53 5.78 5.36
CA SER A 31 -4.01 7.05 5.86
C SER A 31 -3.36 6.87 7.22
N ILE A 32 -2.32 7.64 7.51
CA ILE A 32 -1.64 7.68 8.82
C ILE A 32 -1.68 9.12 9.33
N ASN A 33 -2.20 9.32 10.54
CA ASN A 33 -2.27 10.62 11.19
C ASN A 33 -0.96 10.98 11.91
N SER A 34 -0.77 12.27 12.21
CA SER A 34 0.38 12.69 13.01
C SER A 34 0.32 12.07 14.41
N GLY A 35 1.39 11.40 14.82
CA GLY A 35 1.49 10.72 16.12
C GLY A 35 0.85 9.32 16.16
N GLU A 36 0.29 8.84 15.05
CA GLU A 36 -0.28 7.49 14.95
C GLU A 36 0.83 6.44 14.73
N THR A 37 0.76 5.34 15.47
CA THR A 37 1.62 4.17 15.27
C THR A 37 0.82 3.07 14.58
N VAL A 38 1.22 2.69 13.36
CA VAL A 38 0.56 1.65 12.57
C VAL A 38 1.49 0.46 12.42
N ALA A 39 0.95 -0.75 12.54
CA ALA A 39 1.64 -1.99 12.22
C ALA A 39 1.02 -2.61 10.97
N LEU A 40 1.84 -2.86 9.95
CA LEU A 40 1.47 -3.63 8.77
C LEU A 40 2.06 -5.04 8.91
N VAL A 41 1.21 -6.05 8.82
CA VAL A 41 1.60 -7.45 8.99
C VAL A 41 1.11 -8.27 7.80
N GLY A 42 1.91 -9.25 7.38
CA GLY A 42 1.60 -10.11 6.26
C GLY A 42 2.61 -11.23 6.09
N GLU A 43 2.21 -12.27 5.37
CA GLU A 43 3.08 -13.39 4.99
C GLU A 43 4.11 -12.95 3.94
N SER A 44 5.15 -13.75 3.74
CA SER A 44 6.16 -13.52 2.71
C SER A 44 5.52 -13.40 1.32
N GLY A 45 5.66 -12.23 0.69
CA GLY A 45 5.12 -11.95 -0.65
C GLY A 45 3.66 -11.49 -0.69
N SER A 46 3.07 -11.10 0.44
CA SER A 46 1.66 -10.65 0.54
C SER A 46 1.37 -9.26 -0.01
N GLY A 47 2.40 -8.49 -0.35
CA GLY A 47 2.30 -7.15 -0.90
C GLY A 47 3.60 -6.73 -1.55
#